data_AF-A0A965S4R3-F1
#
_entry.id   AF-A0A965S4R3-F1
#
_cell.length_a   1.000
_cell.length_b   1.000
_cell.length_c   1.000
_cell.angle_alpha   90.00
_cell.angle_beta   90.00
_cell.angle_gamma   90.00
#
_symmetry.space_group_name_H-M   'P 1'
#
loop_
_entity.id
_entity.type
_entity.pdbx_description
1 polymer ?
#
loop_
_entity_poly.entity_id
_entity_poly.type
_entity_poly.pdbx_seq_one_letter_code
_entity_poly.pdbx_strand_id
1 'polypeptide(L)'
;QVKKTLDEQYFLYWEDADWCASALQAGAKLLYVKDARVLHATSSSLGIRSVSYAYYNIRNQLLFAKKWSSTVSAFFTCLWVGFKITGLSLKRPATLPKTFWYVVSALVDGLRGKKGALS
;
A
#
# COMPACT_ATOMS: atom_id res chain seq x y z
N GLN A 1 -15.29 -4.85 -17.45
CA GLN A 1 -14.38 -4.01 -18.26
C GLN A 1 -13.19 -3.61 -17.39
N VAL A 2 -11.98 -3.58 -17.95
CA VAL A 2 -10.76 -3.11 -17.25
C VAL A 2 -10.88 -1.61 -16.95
N LYS A 3 -10.44 -1.15 -15.77
CA LYS A 3 -10.35 0.28 -15.46
C LYS A 3 -9.52 1.03 -16.51
N LYS A 4 -9.94 2.23 -16.90
CA LYS A 4 -9.23 3.09 -17.86
C LYS A 4 -8.11 3.91 -17.21
N THR A 5 -8.24 4.27 -15.94
CA THR A 5 -7.30 5.13 -15.20
C THR A 5 -6.95 4.52 -13.85
N LEU A 6 -5.83 4.97 -13.29
CA LEU A 6 -5.43 4.65 -11.93
C LEU A 6 -6.36 5.35 -10.92
N ASP A 7 -6.62 4.69 -9.81
CA ASP A 7 -7.57 5.18 -8.80
C ASP A 7 -6.88 6.21 -7.89
N GLU A 8 -7.26 7.48 -8.04
CA GLU A 8 -6.68 8.63 -7.33
C GLU A 8 -6.83 8.54 -5.80
N GLN A 9 -7.67 7.62 -5.30
CA GLN A 9 -7.81 7.37 -3.86
C GLN A 9 -6.50 6.93 -3.20
N TYR A 10 -5.63 6.25 -3.94
CA TYR A 10 -4.39 5.71 -3.42
C TYR A 10 -3.32 6.80 -3.24
N PHE A 11 -3.33 7.88 -4.02
CA PHE A 11 -2.29 8.94 -4.11
C PHE A 11 -0.87 8.42 -4.42
N LEU A 12 -0.35 7.44 -3.68
CA LEU A 12 0.94 6.78 -3.86
C LEU A 12 0.89 5.33 -3.34
N TYR A 13 1.37 4.37 -4.14
CA TYR A 13 1.39 2.92 -3.88
C TYR A 13 0.01 2.24 -3.91
N TRP A 14 -0.04 1.05 -4.52
CA TRP A 14 -1.22 0.18 -4.69
C TRP A 14 -2.23 0.57 -5.77
N GLU A 15 -2.10 1.74 -6.40
CA GLU A 15 -2.91 2.12 -7.55
C GLU A 15 -2.76 1.19 -8.75
N ASP A 16 -1.53 0.70 -8.97
CA ASP A 16 -1.15 -0.23 -10.02
C ASP A 16 -1.66 -1.66 -9.74
N ALA A 17 -1.58 -2.10 -8.48
CA ALA A 17 -2.12 -3.36 -8.02
C ALA A 17 -3.65 -3.39 -8.16
N ASP A 18 -4.35 -2.30 -7.80
CA ASP A 18 -5.79 -2.13 -7.97
C ASP A 18 -6.21 -2.21 -9.44
N TRP A 19 -5.44 -1.58 -10.33
CA TRP A 19 -5.66 -1.66 -11.77
C TRP A 19 -5.45 -3.08 -12.31
N CYS A 20 -4.38 -3.76 -11.89
CA CYS A 20 -4.14 -5.16 -12.25
C CYS A 20 -5.27 -6.08 -11.76
N ALA A 21 -5.78 -5.89 -10.54
CA ALA A 21 -6.89 -6.66 -10.01
C ALA A 21 -8.17 -6.47 -10.84
N SER A 22 -8.44 -5.23 -11.28
CA SER A 22 -9.54 -4.95 -12.21
C SER A 22 -9.36 -5.64 -13.56
N ALA A 23 -8.13 -5.68 -14.08
CA ALA A 23 -7.83 -6.38 -15.33
C ALA A 23 -8.08 -7.89 -15.21
N LEU A 24 -7.61 -8.49 -14.12
CA LEU A 24 -7.82 -9.91 -13.82
C LEU A 24 -9.32 -10.25 -13.68
N GLN A 25 -10.09 -9.44 -12.96
CA GLN A 25 -11.54 -9.63 -12.83
C GLN A 25 -12.27 -9.54 -14.19
N ALA A 26 -11.74 -8.75 -15.13
CA ALA A 26 -12.26 -8.65 -16.49
C ALA A 26 -11.80 -9.78 -17.44
N GLY A 27 -11.07 -10.79 -16.93
CA GLY A 27 -10.60 -11.94 -17.71
C GLY A 27 -9.25 -11.73 -18.41
N ALA A 28 -8.55 -10.64 -18.14
CA ALA A 28 -7.19 -10.43 -18.66
C ALA A 28 -6.18 -11.36 -17.95
N LYS A 29 -5.03 -11.59 -18.59
CA LYS A 29 -3.90 -12.34 -18.01
C LYS A 29 -2.80 -11.38 -17.58
N LEU A 30 -2.28 -11.56 -16.38
CA LEU A 30 -1.09 -10.86 -15.91
C LEU A 30 0.15 -11.70 -16.19
N LEU A 31 1.11 -11.15 -16.94
CA LEU A 31 2.30 -11.87 -17.40
C LEU A 31 3.56 -11.15 -16.96
N TYR A 32 4.52 -11.92 -16.44
CA TYR A 32 5.87 -11.46 -16.20
C TYR A 32 6.76 -11.82 -17.40
N VAL A 33 7.28 -10.82 -18.10
CA VAL A 33 8.12 -11.03 -19.29
C VAL A 33 9.59 -10.84 -18.91
N LYS A 34 10.26 -11.95 -18.59
CA LYS A 34 11.65 -11.98 -18.11
C LYS A 34 12.67 -11.39 -19.07
N ASP A 35 12.34 -11.18 -20.35
CA ASP A 35 13.27 -10.68 -21.38
C ASP A 35 13.06 -9.19 -21.69
N ALA A 36 11.93 -8.62 -21.25
CA ALA A 36 11.72 -7.18 -21.30
C ALA A 36 12.60 -6.48 -20.24
N ARG A 37 13.27 -5.40 -20.62
CA ARG A 37 14.15 -4.62 -19.74
C ARG A 37 13.71 -3.17 -19.76
N VAL A 38 13.49 -2.60 -18.58
CA VAL A 38 13.20 -1.18 -18.39
C VAL A 38 14.16 -0.66 -17.31
N LEU A 39 14.90 0.39 -17.64
CA LEU A 39 15.78 1.06 -16.67
C LEU A 39 14.93 2.01 -15.81
N HIS A 40 14.89 1.74 -14.52
CA HIS A 40 14.23 2.61 -13.55
C HIS A 40 15.29 3.16 -12.60
N ALA A 41 15.62 4.44 -12.74
CA ALA A 41 16.44 5.13 -11.76
C ALA A 41 15.62 5.26 -10.46
N THR A 42 15.95 4.46 -9.45
CA THR A 42 15.21 4.44 -8.19
C THR A 42 15.20 5.82 -7.56
N SER A 43 13.99 6.32 -7.26
CA SER A 43 13.76 7.67 -6.76
C SER A 43 14.49 7.92 -5.44
N SER A 44 15.37 8.92 -5.43
CA SER A 44 15.91 9.56 -4.22
C SER A 44 14.86 10.41 -3.49
N SER A 45 13.70 10.63 -4.10
CA SER A 45 12.69 11.62 -3.71
C SER A 45 11.94 11.30 -2.41
N LEU A 46 11.78 10.01 -2.10
CA LEU A 46 11.18 9.54 -0.84
C LEU A 46 12.21 8.62 -0.21
N GLY A 47 12.96 9.12 0.77
CA GLY A 47 14.00 8.34 1.45
C GLY A 47 13.55 6.91 1.75
N ILE A 48 14.44 5.94 1.51
CA ILE A 48 14.14 4.50 1.64
C ILE A 48 13.46 4.24 2.99
N ARG A 49 12.21 3.76 2.95
CA ARG A 49 11.37 3.47 4.14
C ARG A 49 11.07 4.69 5.02
N SER A 50 10.71 5.81 4.39
CA SER A 50 10.20 6.99 5.10
C SER A 50 8.89 6.69 5.86
N VAL A 51 8.56 7.55 6.82
CA VAL A 51 7.29 7.47 7.56
C VAL A 51 6.10 7.61 6.62
N SER A 52 6.20 8.47 5.59
CA SER A 52 5.17 8.63 4.57
C SER A 52 4.98 7.37 3.72
N TYR A 53 6.07 6.67 3.39
CA TYR A 53 5.98 5.35 2.73
C TYR A 53 5.16 4.39 3.59
N ALA A 54 5.47 4.27 4.88
CA ALA A 54 4.75 3.37 5.77
C ALA A 54 3.26 3.74 5.87
N TYR A 55 2.92 5.02 6.03
CA TYR A 55 1.54 5.49 6.09
C TYR A 55 0.74 5.11 4.84
N TYR A 56 1.22 5.50 3.65
CA TYR A 56 0.48 5.25 2.41
C TYR A 56 0.37 3.76 2.14
N ASN A 57 1.45 3.00 2.33
CA ASN A 57 1.44 1.56 2.08
C ASN A 57 0.43 0.83 2.99
N ILE A 58 0.36 1.19 4.27
CA ILE A 58 -0.59 0.60 5.24
C ILE A 58 -2.03 0.97 4.91
N ARG A 59 -2.31 2.28 4.76
CA ARG A 59 -3.66 2.77 4.46
C ARG A 59 -4.19 2.13 3.18
N ASN A 60 -3.35 2.08 2.15
CA ASN A 60 -3.72 1.61 0.83
C ASN A 60 -3.85 0.09 0.75
N GLN A 61 -3.07 -0.68 1.52
CA GLN A 61 -3.27 -2.12 1.70
C GLN A 61 -4.67 -2.43 2.20
N LEU A 62 -5.15 -1.70 3.21
CA LEU A 62 -6.50 -1.88 3.75
C LEU A 62 -7.58 -1.51 2.72
N LEU A 63 -7.36 -0.42 1.99
CA LEU A 63 -8.27 0.05 0.96
C LEU A 63 -8.39 -0.98 -0.19
N PHE A 64 -7.26 -1.53 -0.62
CA PHE A 64 -7.19 -2.60 -1.61
C PHE A 64 -7.86 -3.88 -1.10
N ALA A 65 -7.55 -4.31 0.13
CA ALA A 65 -8.15 -5.49 0.74
C ALA A 65 -9.68 -5.36 0.83
N LYS A 66 -10.19 -4.17 1.17
CA LYS A 66 -11.64 -3.91 1.20
C LYS A 66 -12.30 -4.01 -0.19
N LYS A 67 -11.58 -3.66 -1.26
CA LYS A 67 -12.10 -3.69 -2.63
C LYS A 67 -12.05 -5.10 -3.25
N TRP A 68 -10.98 -5.85 -2.99
CA TRP A 68 -10.64 -7.06 -3.76
C TRP A 68 -10.56 -8.34 -2.94
N SER A 69 -10.62 -8.27 -1.60
CA SER A 69 -10.44 -9.43 -0.72
C SER A 69 -11.65 -9.68 0.17
N SER A 70 -11.77 -10.91 0.68
CA SER A 70 -12.75 -11.24 1.72
C SER A 70 -12.33 -10.66 3.07
N THR A 71 -13.29 -10.45 3.98
CA THR A 71 -13.06 -9.91 5.34
C THR A 71 -11.95 -10.65 6.11
N VAL A 72 -11.78 -11.95 5.86
CA VAL A 72 -10.73 -12.78 6.46
C VAL A 72 -9.34 -12.42 5.95
N SER A 73 -9.18 -12.15 4.65
CA SER A 73 -7.90 -11.74 4.06
C SER A 73 -7.50 -10.32 4.51
N ALA A 74 -8.47 -9.42 4.69
CA ALA A 74 -8.24 -8.11 5.28
C ALA A 74 -7.72 -8.22 6.72
N PHE A 75 -8.25 -9.15 7.53
CA PHE A 75 -7.77 -9.40 8.89
C PHE A 75 -6.30 -9.86 8.92
N PHE A 76 -5.92 -10.81 8.07
CA PHE A 76 -4.52 -11.26 7.98
C PHE A 76 -3.59 -10.16 7.44
N THR A 77 -4.08 -9.29 6.55
CA THR A 77 -3.35 -8.11 6.08
C THR A 77 -3.05 -7.17 7.25
N CYS A 78 -4.02 -6.91 8.13
CA CYS A 78 -3.79 -6.11 9.35
C CYS A 78 -2.73 -6.74 10.26
N LEU A 79 -2.77 -8.06 10.48
CA LEU A 79 -1.79 -8.77 11.31
C LEU A 79 -0.36 -8.68 10.72
N TRP A 80 -0.24 -8.85 9.41
CA TRP A 80 1.04 -8.78 8.71
C TRP A 80 1.63 -7.38 8.69
N VAL A 81 0.78 -6.35 8.49
CA VAL A 81 1.15 -4.95 8.67
C VAL A 81 1.71 -4.72 10.07
N GLY A 82 0.98 -5.16 11.11
CA GLY A 82 1.39 -5.08 12.51
C GLY A 82 2.77 -5.69 12.76
N PHE A 83 3.04 -6.87 12.19
CA PHE A 83 4.33 -7.55 12.29
C PHE A 83 5.49 -6.77 11.61
N LYS A 84 5.23 -6.12 10.47
CA LYS A 84 6.27 -5.28 9.82
C LYS A 84 6.64 -4.05 10.65
N ILE A 85 5.65 -3.49 11.34
CA ILE A 85 5.83 -2.31 12.20
C ILE A 85 6.68 -2.68 13.42
N THR A 86 6.39 -3.80 14.10
CA THR A 86 7.20 -4.25 15.23
C THR A 86 8.65 -4.50 14.82
N GLY A 87 8.88 -5.09 13.65
CA GLY A 87 10.22 -5.28 13.08
C GLY A 87 10.97 -3.97 12.74
N LEU A 88 10.25 -2.92 12.30
CA LEU A 88 10.84 -1.58 12.05
C LEU A 88 11.16 -0.86 13.37
N SER A 89 10.26 -0.97 14.35
CA SER A 89 10.35 -0.42 15.70
C SER A 89 11.54 -0.95 16.50
N LEU A 90 11.85 -2.25 16.36
CA LEU A 90 13.03 -2.89 16.96
C LEU A 90 14.36 -2.36 16.40
N LYS A 91 14.38 -1.92 15.14
CA LYS A 91 15.61 -1.46 14.46
C LYS A 91 15.90 0.04 14.63
N ARG A 92 14.92 0.85 15.04
CA ARG A 92 15.04 2.32 15.14
C ARG A 92 14.25 2.91 16.32
N PRO A 93 14.71 2.71 17.57
CA PRO A 93 13.93 3.07 18.75
C PRO A 93 13.65 4.57 18.91
N ALA A 94 14.54 5.47 18.46
CA ALA A 94 14.32 6.92 18.55
C ALA A 94 13.13 7.45 17.72
N THR A 95 12.63 6.68 16.74
CA THR A 95 11.47 7.04 15.91
C THR A 95 10.15 6.40 16.37
N LEU A 96 10.20 5.57 17.42
CA LEU A 96 9.07 4.78 17.94
C LEU A 96 7.78 5.59 18.15
N PRO A 97 7.78 6.75 18.84
CA PRO A 97 6.53 7.45 19.16
C PRO A 97 5.86 7.98 17.89
N LYS A 98 6.63 8.61 17.00
CA LYS A 98 6.10 9.17 15.75
C LYS A 98 5.63 8.06 14.81
N THR A 99 6.43 7.03 14.59
CA THR A 99 6.07 5.89 13.72
C THR A 99 4.82 5.18 14.22
N PHE A 100 4.68 5.00 15.53
CA PHE A 100 3.47 4.44 16.14
C PHE A 100 2.23 5.28 15.83
N TRP A 101 2.27 6.60 16.05
CA TRP A 101 1.14 7.47 15.74
C TRP A 101 0.78 7.45 14.25
N TYR A 102 1.76 7.47 13.35
CA TYR A 102 1.49 7.39 11.90
C TYR A 102 0.86 6.07 11.48
N VAL A 103 1.28 4.96 12.09
CA VAL A 103 0.67 3.65 11.87
C VAL A 103 -0.77 3.65 12.33
N VAL A 104 -1.05 4.13 13.54
CA VAL A 104 -2.41 4.19 14.09
C VAL A 104 -3.28 5.08 13.21
N SER A 105 -2.78 6.25 12.81
CA SER A 105 -3.47 7.14 11.86
C SER A 105 -3.70 6.46 10.51
N ALA A 106 -2.74 5.73 9.96
CA ALA A 106 -2.89 5.01 8.68
C ALA A 106 -3.94 3.91 8.76
N LEU A 107 -3.98 3.15 9.86
CA LEU A 107 -4.99 2.12 10.11
C LEU A 107 -6.38 2.73 10.24
N VAL A 108 -6.52 3.77 11.06
CA VAL A 108 -7.79 4.48 11.26
C VAL A 108 -8.28 5.11 9.96
N ASP A 109 -7.40 5.80 9.23
CA ASP A 109 -7.72 6.43 7.95
C ASP A 109 -8.06 5.39 6.87
N GLY A 110 -7.35 4.25 6.84
CA GLY A 110 -7.64 3.14 5.94
C GLY A 110 -9.01 2.52 6.22
N LEU A 111 -9.34 2.28 7.50
CA LEU A 111 -10.66 1.79 7.92
C LEU A 111 -11.78 2.80 7.64
N ARG A 112 -11.53 4.09 7.85
CA ARG A 112 -12.46 5.19 7.53
C ARG A 112 -12.56 5.46 6.02
N GLY A 113 -11.68 4.88 5.20
CA GLY A 113 -11.66 5.07 3.76
C GLY A 113 -11.27 6.49 3.34
N LYS A 114 -10.37 7.14 4.08
CA LYS A 114 -9.80 8.44 3.73
C LYS A 114 -8.93 8.30 2.46
N LYS A 115 -9.07 9.26 1.54
CA LYS A 115 -8.54 9.22 0.16
C LYS A 115 -7.56 10.36 -0.07
N GLY A 116 -6.64 10.22 -1.02
CA GLY A 116 -5.75 11.30 -1.46
C GLY A 116 -4.50 11.48 -0.60
N ALA A 117 -3.84 12.64 -0.71
CA ALA A 117 -2.60 12.95 0.02
C ALA A 117 -2.83 13.21 1.53
N LEU A 118 -1.80 12.99 2.34
CA LEU A 118 -1.68 13.56 3.70
C LEU A 118 -1.64 15.09 3.57
N SER A 119 -2.71 15.74 4.00
CA SER A 119 -2.80 17.19 4.26
C SER A 119 -2.50 17.49 5.71
#